data_AF-A0A0S2SNV8-F1
#
_entry.id   AF-A0A0S2SNV8-F1
#
_cell.length_a   1.000
_cell.length_b   1.000
_cell.length_c   1.000
_cell.angle_alpha   90.00
_cell.angle_beta   90.00
_cell.angle_gamma   90.00
#
_symmetry.space_group_name_H-M   'P 1'
#
loop_
_entity.id
_entity.type
_entity.pdbx_description
1 polymer ?
#
loop_
_entity_poly.entity_id
_entity_poly.type
_entity_poly.pdbx_seq_one_letter_code
_entity_poly.pdbx_strand_id
1 'polypeptide(L)'
;MSTIKALLERVSIELTDKTRVSWSAADLVSYYNSAIAAIANYRPDVFAQTQEFSCVAGTRQVMPAGAVKLIEVERNTGGRKIRFFKRGELDDLDPEWMTGTGAAAAEAYLHEPTNPRTFWLYPGVAAGVKVDLVLSALPAPVDVAQVESGVALQVDDTFLTPCMDWIIYRAYLRDSDDTANSARGQLHLQAFAQYLGIKLQMDRAVIAVRGDKFQTNQG
;
A
#
# COMPACT_ATOMS: atom_id res chain seq x y z
N MET A 1 16.61 -11.01 -7.79
CA MET A 1 15.67 -10.58 -6.74
C MET A 1 16.33 -10.86 -5.41
N SER A 2 16.48 -9.84 -4.58
CA SER A 2 17.15 -9.99 -3.28
C SER A 2 16.24 -10.73 -2.27
N THR A 3 16.81 -11.48 -1.34
CA THR A 3 16.06 -12.21 -0.30
C THR A 3 15.99 -11.40 0.99
N ILE A 4 14.98 -11.67 1.82
CA ILE A 4 14.86 -11.05 3.15
C ILE A 4 16.07 -11.45 4.00
N LYS A 5 16.54 -12.69 3.89
CA LYS A 5 17.73 -13.17 4.61
C LYS A 5 18.97 -12.32 4.31
N ALA A 6 19.27 -12.08 3.04
CA ALA A 6 20.43 -11.28 2.64
C ALA A 6 20.31 -9.81 3.12
N LEU A 7 19.11 -9.25 3.13
CA LEU A 7 18.84 -7.94 3.72
C LEU A 7 19.17 -7.93 5.23
N LEU A 8 18.66 -8.90 5.99
CA LEU A 8 18.88 -8.97 7.44
C LEU A 8 20.33 -9.26 7.81
N GLU A 9 21.06 -10.02 6.99
CA GLU A 9 22.51 -10.21 7.16
C GLU A 9 23.28 -8.90 7.02
N ARG A 10 22.92 -8.05 6.03
CA ARG A 10 23.51 -6.70 5.90
C ARG A 10 23.19 -5.83 7.10
N VAL A 11 21.94 -5.83 7.56
CA VAL A 11 21.55 -5.08 8.77
C VAL A 11 22.35 -5.54 9.99
N SER A 12 22.53 -6.85 10.20
CA SER A 12 23.36 -7.36 11.30
C SER A 12 24.82 -6.89 11.23
N ILE A 13 25.37 -6.67 10.03
CA ILE A 13 26.70 -6.09 9.85
C ILE A 13 26.72 -4.60 10.25
N GLU A 14 25.74 -3.81 9.79
CA GLU A 14 25.62 -2.37 10.11
C GLU A 14 25.37 -2.12 11.60
N LEU A 15 24.62 -2.99 12.26
CA LEU A 15 24.41 -2.96 13.71
C LEU A 15 25.62 -3.45 14.51
N THR A 16 26.70 -3.89 13.85
CA THR A 16 27.87 -4.55 14.47
C THR A 16 27.51 -5.77 15.33
N ASP A 17 26.41 -6.45 15.00
CA ASP A 17 25.85 -7.62 15.70
C ASP A 17 25.66 -8.81 14.75
N LYS A 18 26.75 -9.26 14.14
CA LYS A 18 26.75 -10.34 13.13
C LYS A 18 26.22 -11.67 13.67
N THR A 19 26.40 -11.91 14.97
CA THR A 19 25.92 -13.11 15.67
C THR A 19 24.51 -12.98 16.21
N ARG A 20 23.85 -11.81 16.03
CA ARG A 20 22.46 -11.55 16.45
C ARG A 20 22.24 -11.80 17.95
N VAL A 21 23.20 -11.37 18.77
CA VAL A 21 23.16 -11.51 20.24
C VAL A 21 22.31 -10.40 20.85
N SER A 22 22.46 -9.17 20.34
CA SER A 22 21.69 -8.02 20.79
C SER A 22 20.32 -8.01 20.13
N TRP A 23 20.24 -8.22 18.80
CA TRP A 23 18.99 -8.27 18.05
C TRP A 23 18.84 -9.64 17.40
N SER A 24 17.95 -10.45 17.96
CA SER A 24 17.71 -11.81 17.49
C SER A 24 17.15 -11.83 16.06
N ALA A 25 17.19 -12.98 15.40
CA ALA A 25 16.55 -13.14 14.09
C ALA A 25 15.04 -12.81 14.15
N ALA A 26 14.36 -13.16 15.25
CA ALA A 26 12.95 -12.86 15.44
C ALA A 26 12.69 -11.35 15.55
N ASP A 27 13.56 -10.60 16.23
CA ASP A 27 13.47 -9.14 16.33
C ASP A 27 13.58 -8.49 14.95
N LEU A 28 14.62 -8.87 14.19
CA LEU A 28 14.88 -8.30 12.87
C LEU A 28 13.77 -8.63 11.85
N VAL A 29 13.20 -9.84 11.91
CA VAL A 29 12.04 -10.22 11.09
C VAL A 29 10.80 -9.41 11.48
N SER A 30 10.56 -9.19 12.76
CA SER A 30 9.48 -8.33 13.25
C SER A 30 9.64 -6.88 12.75
N TYR A 31 10.87 -6.35 12.81
CA TYR A 31 11.18 -5.02 12.29
C TYR A 31 11.01 -4.93 10.77
N TYR A 32 11.41 -5.97 10.02
CA TYR A 32 11.15 -6.05 8.57
C TYR A 32 9.66 -5.99 8.26
N ASN A 33 8.84 -6.82 8.92
CA ASN A 33 7.38 -6.79 8.73
C ASN A 33 6.80 -5.40 9.02
N SER A 34 7.32 -4.71 10.04
CA SER A 34 6.92 -3.34 10.33
C SER A 34 7.40 -2.32 9.28
N ALA A 35 8.54 -2.57 8.62
CA ALA A 35 9.02 -1.76 7.50
C ALA A 35 8.07 -1.87 6.30
N ILE A 36 7.62 -3.08 5.98
CA ILE A 36 6.64 -3.33 4.91
C ILE A 36 5.33 -2.61 5.21
N ALA A 37 4.84 -2.68 6.45
CA ALA A 37 3.65 -1.93 6.89
C ALA A 37 3.85 -0.40 6.78
N ALA A 38 5.01 0.11 7.15
CA ALA A 38 5.33 1.53 7.03
C ALA A 38 5.37 1.97 5.56
N ILE A 39 6.06 1.22 4.69
CA ILE A 39 6.10 1.50 3.25
C ILE A 39 4.68 1.47 2.66
N ALA A 40 3.83 0.51 3.04
CA ALA A 40 2.46 0.42 2.53
C ALA A 40 1.62 1.66 2.90
N ASN A 41 1.90 2.28 4.04
CA ASN A 41 1.23 3.50 4.48
C ASN A 41 1.65 4.71 3.62
N TYR A 42 2.96 4.89 3.42
CA TYR A 42 3.50 6.03 2.66
C TYR A 42 3.41 5.86 1.13
N ARG A 43 3.46 4.62 0.65
CA ARG A 43 3.52 4.21 -0.76
C ARG A 43 2.55 3.04 -1.04
N PRO A 44 1.24 3.29 -0.89
CA PRO A 44 0.23 2.25 -1.11
C PRO A 44 0.26 1.67 -2.53
N ASP A 45 0.75 2.45 -3.51
CA ASP A 45 0.92 2.04 -4.90
C ASP A 45 1.93 0.90 -5.10
N VAL A 46 2.90 0.73 -4.20
CA VAL A 46 3.88 -0.37 -4.25
C VAL A 46 3.22 -1.73 -4.06
N PHE A 47 2.10 -1.75 -3.34
CA PHE A 47 1.33 -2.94 -3.04
C PHE A 47 -0.02 -2.95 -3.77
N ALA A 48 -0.11 -2.20 -4.87
CA ALA A 48 -1.30 -2.19 -5.71
C ALA A 48 -1.47 -3.57 -6.37
N GLN A 49 -2.64 -4.15 -6.20
CA GLN A 49 -3.06 -5.38 -6.88
C GLN A 49 -4.48 -5.24 -7.40
N THR A 50 -4.76 -5.91 -8.51
CA THR A 50 -6.12 -6.04 -9.04
C THR A 50 -6.71 -7.35 -8.55
N GLN A 51 -7.90 -7.29 -7.96
CA GLN A 51 -8.65 -8.48 -7.55
C GLN A 51 -10.13 -8.35 -7.87
N GLU A 52 -10.75 -9.49 -8.16
CA GLU A 52 -12.20 -9.59 -8.27
C GLU A 52 -12.84 -9.41 -6.88
N PHE A 53 -13.92 -8.65 -6.82
CA PHE A 53 -14.72 -8.42 -5.62
C PHE A 53 -16.19 -8.71 -5.88
N SER A 54 -16.79 -9.56 -5.05
CA SER A 54 -18.22 -9.84 -5.08
C SER A 54 -18.98 -8.83 -4.21
N CYS A 55 -19.79 -8.00 -4.84
CA CYS A 55 -20.56 -6.96 -4.17
C CYS A 55 -21.69 -7.54 -3.30
N VAL A 56 -22.00 -6.83 -2.22
CA VAL A 56 -23.27 -6.98 -1.50
C VAL A 56 -24.36 -6.15 -2.17
N ALA A 57 -25.62 -6.48 -1.92
CA ALA A 57 -26.73 -5.69 -2.45
C ALA A 57 -26.68 -4.25 -1.93
N GLY A 58 -26.82 -3.27 -2.82
CA GLY A 58 -26.83 -1.86 -2.47
C GLY A 58 -25.72 -1.02 -3.07
N THR A 59 -25.69 0.25 -2.68
CA THR A 59 -24.67 1.21 -3.08
C THR A 59 -23.40 1.07 -2.26
N ARG A 60 -23.51 0.85 -0.95
CA ARG A 60 -22.37 0.82 -0.02
C ARG A 60 -21.67 -0.54 -0.01
N GLN A 61 -20.37 -0.52 -0.26
CA GLN A 61 -19.50 -1.69 -0.24
C GLN A 61 -18.39 -1.50 0.79
N VAL A 62 -17.96 -2.60 1.43
CA VAL A 62 -16.84 -2.60 2.37
C VAL A 62 -15.65 -3.27 1.71
N MET A 63 -14.48 -2.63 1.79
CA MET A 63 -13.25 -3.18 1.23
C MET A 63 -12.92 -4.56 1.82
N PRO A 64 -12.29 -5.45 1.04
CA PRO A 64 -11.87 -6.75 1.53
C PRO A 64 -10.91 -6.62 2.73
N ALA A 65 -10.86 -7.67 3.54
CA ALA A 65 -9.92 -7.75 4.66
C ALA A 65 -8.47 -7.68 4.12
N GLY A 66 -7.57 -7.03 4.87
CA GLY A 66 -6.17 -6.86 4.46
C GLY A 66 -5.91 -5.73 3.46
N ALA A 67 -6.95 -5.15 2.84
CA ALA A 67 -6.76 -3.97 2.00
C ALA A 67 -6.40 -2.72 2.81
N VAL A 68 -5.36 -2.01 2.42
CA VAL A 68 -4.89 -0.78 3.05
C VAL A 68 -5.64 0.43 2.50
N LYS A 69 -5.82 0.48 1.18
CA LYS A 69 -6.39 1.64 0.48
C LYS A 69 -7.03 1.23 -0.84
N LEU A 70 -8.21 1.77 -1.14
CA LEU A 70 -8.78 1.67 -2.49
C LEU A 70 -8.06 2.64 -3.42
N ILE A 71 -7.69 2.16 -4.61
CA ILE A 71 -7.09 2.99 -5.66
C ILE A 71 -8.14 3.27 -6.73
N GLU A 72 -8.78 2.23 -7.27
CA GLU A 72 -9.78 2.35 -8.33
C GLU A 72 -10.77 1.17 -8.27
N VAL A 73 -12.03 1.41 -8.64
CA VAL A 73 -12.96 0.36 -9.06
C VAL A 73 -12.93 0.38 -10.58
N GLU A 74 -12.15 -0.53 -11.18
CA GLU A 74 -11.72 -0.39 -12.57
C GLU A 74 -12.89 -0.65 -13.54
N ARG A 75 -13.59 -1.76 -13.34
CA ARG A 75 -14.67 -2.19 -14.23
C ARG A 75 -15.60 -3.18 -13.54
N ASN A 76 -16.77 -3.37 -14.12
CA ASN A 76 -17.53 -4.60 -13.87
C ASN A 76 -16.71 -5.76 -14.42
N THR A 77 -16.57 -6.86 -13.68
CA THR A 77 -15.74 -7.99 -14.11
C THR A 77 -16.25 -8.53 -15.46
N GLY A 78 -15.39 -8.50 -16.48
CA GLY A 78 -15.77 -8.87 -17.86
C GLY A 78 -16.67 -7.85 -18.60
N GLY A 79 -16.89 -6.68 -18.01
CA GLY A 79 -17.80 -5.65 -18.50
C GLY A 79 -17.18 -4.27 -18.65
N ARG A 80 -18.03 -3.24 -18.60
CA ARG A 80 -17.65 -1.83 -18.83
C ARG A 80 -16.85 -1.25 -17.66
N LYS A 81 -15.96 -0.30 -18.00
CA LYS A 81 -15.26 0.57 -17.04
C LYS A 81 -16.27 1.29 -16.14
N ILE A 82 -15.95 1.37 -14.85
CA ILE A 82 -16.74 2.12 -13.86
C ILE A 82 -16.05 3.48 -13.65
N ARG A 83 -16.81 4.57 -13.68
CA ARG A 83 -16.26 5.93 -13.62
C ARG A 83 -16.14 6.42 -12.18
N PHE A 84 -15.08 7.15 -11.86
CA PHE A 84 -15.01 7.85 -10.58
C PHE A 84 -15.92 9.08 -10.60
N PHE A 85 -16.71 9.27 -9.56
CA PHE A 85 -17.54 10.46 -9.32
C PHE A 85 -17.22 11.06 -7.95
N LYS A 86 -17.32 12.39 -7.84
CA LYS A 86 -17.30 13.03 -6.52
C LYS A 86 -18.69 12.88 -5.90
N ARG A 87 -18.74 12.68 -4.59
CA ARG A 87 -19.99 12.48 -3.88
C ARG A 87 -21.01 13.60 -4.12
N GLY A 88 -20.58 14.87 -4.01
CA GLY A 88 -21.46 16.01 -4.22
C GLY A 88 -22.13 16.04 -5.59
N GLU A 89 -21.47 15.53 -6.63
CA GLU A 89 -22.04 15.48 -7.99
C GLU A 89 -23.22 14.50 -8.08
N LEU A 90 -23.14 13.36 -7.38
CA LEU A 90 -24.25 12.40 -7.29
C LEU A 90 -25.35 12.88 -6.34
N ASP A 91 -24.98 13.47 -5.21
CA ASP A 91 -25.93 14.02 -4.24
C ASP A 91 -26.81 15.12 -4.91
N ASP A 92 -26.25 15.93 -5.81
CA ASP A 92 -26.97 16.96 -6.59
C ASP A 92 -27.80 16.37 -7.75
N LEU A 93 -27.28 15.35 -8.45
CA LEU A 93 -27.92 14.78 -9.64
C LEU A 93 -29.11 13.88 -9.28
N ASP A 94 -28.98 13.09 -8.22
CA ASP A 94 -29.96 12.09 -7.79
C ASP A 94 -29.92 11.95 -6.26
N PRO A 95 -30.64 12.77 -5.48
CA PRO A 95 -30.61 12.72 -4.02
C PRO A 95 -30.99 11.36 -3.40
N GLU A 96 -31.67 10.49 -4.16
CA GLU A 96 -32.10 9.16 -3.72
C GLU A 96 -31.16 8.04 -4.21
N TRP A 97 -30.03 8.38 -4.84
CA TRP A 97 -29.11 7.43 -5.47
C TRP A 97 -28.67 6.30 -4.53
N MET A 98 -28.60 6.57 -3.23
CA MET A 98 -28.20 5.61 -2.20
C MET A 98 -29.21 4.47 -1.96
N THR A 99 -30.44 4.58 -2.46
CA THR A 99 -31.54 3.61 -2.21
C THR A 99 -31.51 2.40 -3.16
N GLY A 100 -30.79 2.47 -4.27
CA GLY A 100 -30.71 1.39 -5.26
C GLY A 100 -30.01 0.13 -4.71
N THR A 101 -30.51 -1.06 -5.07
CA THR A 101 -30.00 -2.36 -4.57
C THR A 101 -30.01 -3.51 -5.58
N GLY A 102 -30.44 -3.28 -6.83
CA GLY A 102 -30.79 -4.36 -7.77
C GLY A 102 -30.11 -4.30 -9.13
N ALA A 103 -29.21 -3.34 -9.38
CA ALA A 103 -28.58 -3.22 -10.69
C ALA A 103 -27.65 -4.40 -11.00
N ALA A 104 -27.63 -4.83 -12.26
CA ALA A 104 -26.76 -5.92 -12.71
C ALA A 104 -25.30 -5.48 -12.92
N ALA A 105 -25.04 -4.17 -12.98
CA ALA A 105 -23.73 -3.58 -13.16
C ALA A 105 -23.69 -2.18 -12.53
N ALA A 106 -22.52 -1.75 -12.07
CA ALA A 106 -22.27 -0.38 -11.65
C ALA A 106 -21.78 0.46 -12.82
N GLU A 107 -22.09 1.76 -12.81
CA GLU A 107 -21.66 2.72 -13.83
C GLU A 107 -20.64 3.73 -13.29
N ALA A 108 -20.79 4.07 -12.01
CA ALA A 108 -19.90 4.95 -11.28
C ALA A 108 -19.53 4.37 -9.92
N TYR A 109 -18.42 4.83 -9.38
CA TYR A 109 -17.98 4.57 -8.03
C TYR A 109 -17.47 5.84 -7.37
N LEU A 110 -17.47 5.83 -6.05
CA LEU A 110 -16.88 6.87 -5.24
C LEU A 110 -16.25 6.27 -3.99
N HIS A 111 -15.24 6.96 -3.46
CA HIS A 111 -14.62 6.65 -2.20
C HIS A 111 -14.15 7.96 -1.55
N GLU A 112 -14.22 8.01 -0.23
CA GLU A 112 -13.87 9.20 0.53
C GLU A 112 -12.62 8.91 1.37
N PRO A 113 -11.62 9.83 1.40
CA PRO A 113 -10.42 9.65 2.22
C PRO A 113 -10.72 9.52 3.72
N THR A 114 -11.84 10.10 4.19
CA THR A 114 -12.28 10.04 5.59
C THR A 114 -12.91 8.70 5.96
N ASN A 115 -13.33 7.89 4.99
CA ASN A 115 -13.85 6.54 5.19
C ASN A 115 -13.14 5.55 4.25
N PRO A 116 -11.84 5.29 4.50
CA PRO A 116 -10.98 4.58 3.55
C PRO A 116 -11.33 3.10 3.39
N ARG A 117 -12.20 2.55 4.23
CA ARG A 117 -12.64 1.15 4.21
C ARG A 117 -13.98 0.95 3.49
N THR A 118 -14.64 2.02 3.08
CA THR A 118 -15.93 1.99 2.38
C THR A 118 -15.78 2.62 1.01
N PHE A 119 -16.42 2.02 0.02
CA PHE A 119 -16.65 2.65 -1.27
C PHE A 119 -18.11 2.49 -1.66
N TRP A 120 -18.59 3.30 -2.59
CA TRP A 120 -19.96 3.22 -3.06
C TRP A 120 -19.99 3.04 -4.56
N LEU A 121 -21.02 2.33 -5.01
CA LEU A 121 -21.34 2.07 -6.40
C LEU A 121 -22.65 2.76 -6.75
N TYR A 122 -22.74 3.26 -7.98
CA TYR A 122 -23.95 3.81 -8.55
C TYR A 122 -24.19 3.23 -9.95
N PRO A 123 -25.41 2.77 -10.28
CA PRO A 123 -26.50 2.48 -9.33
C PRO A 123 -26.09 1.39 -8.33
N GLY A 124 -26.85 1.27 -7.23
CA GLY A 124 -26.63 0.19 -6.27
C GLY A 124 -26.93 -1.18 -6.88
N VAL A 125 -25.99 -2.10 -6.70
CA VAL A 125 -25.96 -3.38 -7.43
C VAL A 125 -26.64 -4.50 -6.65
N ALA A 126 -27.07 -5.55 -7.34
CA ALA A 126 -27.53 -6.78 -6.72
C ALA A 126 -26.37 -7.53 -6.04
N ALA A 127 -26.67 -8.33 -5.01
CA ALA A 127 -25.69 -9.19 -4.39
C ALA A 127 -25.10 -10.19 -5.40
N GLY A 128 -23.78 -10.39 -5.37
CA GLY A 128 -23.07 -11.30 -6.27
C GLY A 128 -22.62 -10.67 -7.59
N VAL A 129 -22.99 -9.41 -7.88
CA VAL A 129 -22.37 -8.64 -8.97
C VAL A 129 -20.87 -8.49 -8.67
N LYS A 130 -20.04 -8.67 -9.70
CA LYS A 130 -18.58 -8.66 -9.55
C LYS A 130 -17.96 -7.43 -10.19
N VAL A 131 -17.02 -6.82 -9.47
CA VAL A 131 -16.21 -5.69 -9.95
C VAL A 131 -14.73 -5.98 -9.73
N ASP A 132 -13.89 -5.47 -10.62
CA ASP A 132 -12.44 -5.55 -10.48
C ASP A 132 -11.97 -4.33 -9.67
N LEU A 133 -11.40 -4.59 -8.50
CA LEU A 133 -10.84 -3.56 -7.63
C LEU A 133 -9.33 -3.48 -7.81
N VAL A 134 -8.83 -2.27 -8.03
CA VAL A 134 -7.42 -1.95 -7.83
C VAL A 134 -7.30 -1.40 -6.41
N LEU A 135 -6.60 -2.13 -5.56
CA LEU A 135 -6.40 -1.77 -4.16
C LEU A 135 -4.97 -2.01 -3.73
N SER A 136 -4.52 -1.26 -2.74
CA SER A 136 -3.31 -1.56 -2.00
C SER A 136 -3.62 -2.63 -0.97
N ALA A 137 -2.90 -3.76 -0.98
CA ALA A 137 -3.03 -4.81 0.02
C ALA A 137 -1.70 -5.06 0.70
N LEU A 138 -1.69 -5.06 2.04
CA LEU A 138 -0.49 -5.38 2.78
C LEU A 138 -0.17 -6.87 2.59
N PRO A 139 1.05 -7.25 2.17
CA PRO A 139 1.46 -8.64 2.14
C PRO A 139 1.35 -9.29 3.53
N ALA A 140 1.11 -10.60 3.58
CA ALA A 140 1.13 -11.32 4.84
C ALA A 140 2.51 -11.20 5.51
N PRO A 141 2.60 -11.00 6.83
CA PRO A 141 3.89 -10.98 7.54
C PRO A 141 4.66 -12.27 7.30
N VAL A 142 5.98 -12.16 7.18
CA VAL A 142 6.87 -13.32 7.09
C VAL A 142 7.32 -13.76 8.47
N ASP A 143 7.55 -15.06 8.65
CA ASP A 143 8.18 -15.63 9.84
C ASP A 143 9.67 -15.96 9.64
N VAL A 144 10.34 -16.33 10.73
CA VAL A 144 11.78 -16.65 10.71
C VAL A 144 12.07 -17.86 9.81
N ALA A 145 11.21 -18.88 9.79
CA ALA A 145 11.43 -20.07 8.99
C ALA A 145 11.38 -19.77 7.49
N GLN A 146 10.43 -18.95 7.07
CA GLN A 146 10.32 -18.45 5.70
C GLN A 146 11.56 -17.63 5.30
N VAL A 147 12.02 -16.75 6.19
CA VAL A 147 13.24 -15.96 5.95
C VAL A 147 14.46 -16.87 5.79
N GLU A 148 14.64 -17.85 6.67
CA GLU A 148 15.77 -18.79 6.59
C GLU A 148 15.72 -19.68 5.34
N SER A 149 14.51 -19.99 4.84
CA SER A 149 14.31 -20.71 3.58
C SER A 149 14.63 -19.89 2.32
N GLY A 150 14.94 -18.59 2.47
CA GLY A 150 15.34 -17.72 1.37
C GLY A 150 14.17 -17.05 0.65
N VAL A 151 13.06 -16.77 1.34
CA VAL A 151 11.94 -16.02 0.76
C VAL A 151 12.40 -14.67 0.18
N ALA A 152 11.85 -14.33 -0.98
CA ALA A 152 12.12 -13.06 -1.65
C ALA A 152 11.58 -11.87 -0.86
N LEU A 153 12.15 -10.68 -1.11
CA LEU A 153 11.59 -9.43 -0.61
C LEU A 153 10.15 -9.25 -1.11
N GLN A 154 9.28 -8.73 -0.23
CA GLN A 154 7.90 -8.39 -0.56
C GLN A 154 7.75 -7.02 -1.26
N VAL A 155 8.88 -6.40 -1.61
CA VAL A 155 9.00 -5.13 -2.33
C VAL A 155 10.10 -5.25 -3.38
N ASP A 156 10.06 -4.38 -4.38
CA ASP A 156 11.12 -4.27 -5.38
C ASP A 156 12.47 -3.89 -4.73
N ASP A 157 13.57 -4.31 -5.36
CA ASP A 157 14.93 -4.08 -4.85
C ASP A 157 15.26 -2.58 -4.66
N THR A 158 14.53 -1.65 -5.32
CA THR A 158 14.63 -0.21 -5.06
C THR A 158 14.27 0.18 -3.62
N PHE A 159 13.43 -0.62 -2.93
CA PHE A 159 13.05 -0.38 -1.54
C PHE A 159 13.97 -1.08 -0.52
N LEU A 160 15.09 -1.65 -0.96
CA LEU A 160 16.04 -2.30 -0.05
C LEU A 160 16.58 -1.31 1.00
N THR A 161 17.07 -0.15 0.56
CA THR A 161 17.61 0.90 1.45
C THR A 161 16.59 1.36 2.49
N PRO A 162 15.37 1.80 2.14
CA PRO A 162 14.39 2.20 3.15
C PRO A 162 13.99 1.04 4.08
N CYS A 163 14.00 -0.22 3.62
CA CYS A 163 13.81 -1.35 4.53
C CYS A 163 14.96 -1.45 5.56
N MET A 164 16.21 -1.33 5.12
CA MET A 164 17.38 -1.32 6.03
C MET A 164 17.28 -0.20 7.06
N ASP A 165 17.04 1.03 6.60
CA ASP A 165 16.95 2.21 7.46
C ASP A 165 15.85 2.06 8.52
N TRP A 166 14.68 1.56 8.14
CA TRP A 166 13.60 1.31 9.10
C TRP A 166 14.00 0.26 10.15
N ILE A 167 14.62 -0.85 9.74
CA ILE A 167 15.03 -1.90 10.67
C ILE A 167 16.08 -1.39 11.65
N ILE A 168 17.09 -0.66 11.16
CA ILE A 168 18.15 -0.09 11.99
C ILE A 168 17.59 0.97 12.95
N TYR A 169 16.67 1.81 12.48
CA TYR A 169 15.93 2.74 13.34
C TYR A 169 15.24 2.00 14.50
N ARG A 170 14.49 0.93 14.21
CA ARG A 170 13.77 0.16 15.22
C ARG A 170 14.71 -0.54 16.20
N ALA A 171 15.85 -1.03 15.72
CA ALA A 171 16.89 -1.63 16.53
C ALA A 171 17.51 -0.61 17.51
N TYR A 172 17.90 0.57 17.05
CA TYR A 172 18.45 1.62 17.90
C TYR A 172 17.42 2.29 18.81
N LEU A 173 16.15 2.34 18.41
CA LEU A 173 15.08 2.83 19.27
C LEU A 173 14.86 1.93 20.49
N ARG A 174 15.05 0.61 20.35
CA ARG A 174 14.96 -0.33 21.48
C ARG A 174 16.00 -0.03 22.55
N ASP A 175 17.19 0.40 22.14
CA ASP A 175 18.32 0.70 23.02
C ASP A 175 18.53 2.22 23.15
N SER A 176 17.44 2.99 23.16
CA SER A 176 17.47 4.46 23.12
C SER A 176 18.03 5.13 24.38
N ASP A 177 18.24 4.38 25.45
CA ASP A 177 18.88 4.86 26.68
C ASP A 177 20.35 5.26 26.42
N ASP A 178 20.97 4.71 25.38
CA ASP A 178 22.23 5.25 24.83
C ASP A 178 21.92 6.40 23.87
N THR A 179 22.29 7.62 24.28
CA THR A 179 22.13 8.85 23.49
C THR A 179 22.71 8.75 22.08
N ALA A 180 23.83 8.04 21.89
CA ALA A 180 24.44 7.87 20.57
C ALA A 180 23.58 6.99 19.66
N ASN A 181 23.00 5.92 20.19
CA ASN A 181 22.09 5.04 19.44
C ASN A 181 20.78 5.78 19.13
N SER A 182 20.23 6.52 20.09
CA SER A 182 19.05 7.36 19.87
C SER A 182 19.26 8.35 18.71
N ALA A 183 20.40 9.05 18.68
CA ALA A 183 20.75 9.96 17.59
C ALA A 183 20.89 9.24 16.23
N ARG A 184 21.58 8.09 16.19
CA ARG A 184 21.72 7.27 14.96
C ARG A 184 20.37 6.77 14.46
N GLY A 185 19.52 6.29 15.35
CA GLY A 185 18.18 5.82 15.02
C GLY A 185 17.34 6.91 14.34
N GLN A 186 17.38 8.14 14.86
CA GLN A 186 16.68 9.27 14.25
C GLN A 186 17.19 9.62 12.84
N LEU A 187 18.50 9.52 12.60
CA LEU A 187 19.07 9.73 11.26
C LEU A 187 18.56 8.69 10.24
N HIS A 188 18.45 7.42 10.63
CA HIS A 188 17.87 6.39 9.76
C HIS A 188 16.36 6.61 9.51
N LEU A 189 15.60 7.02 10.53
CA LEU A 189 14.19 7.39 10.33
C LEU A 189 14.03 8.56 9.34
N GLN A 190 14.90 9.57 9.45
CA GLN A 190 14.94 10.70 8.52
C GLN A 190 15.30 10.25 7.10
N ALA A 191 16.31 9.41 6.94
CA ALA A 191 16.72 8.86 5.64
C ALA A 191 15.59 8.05 4.98
N PHE A 192 14.91 7.20 5.75
CA PHE A 192 13.71 6.47 5.32
C PHE A 192 12.64 7.41 4.78
N ALA A 193 12.25 8.42 5.56
CA ALA A 193 11.21 9.38 5.17
C ALA A 193 11.62 10.19 3.93
N GLN A 194 12.88 10.61 3.85
CA GLN A 194 13.42 11.34 2.71
C GLN A 194 13.41 10.49 1.44
N TYR A 195 13.84 9.22 1.52
CA TYR A 195 13.83 8.31 0.38
C TYR A 195 12.43 8.14 -0.20
N LEU A 196 11.44 7.84 0.66
CA LEU A 196 10.05 7.68 0.23
C LEU A 196 9.46 8.98 -0.35
N GLY A 197 9.81 10.13 0.24
CA GLY A 197 9.40 11.44 -0.25
C GLY A 197 9.95 11.77 -1.64
N ILE A 198 11.26 11.56 -1.87
CA ILE A 198 11.90 11.78 -3.18
C ILE A 198 11.26 10.89 -4.23
N LYS A 199 11.07 9.59 -3.93
CA LYS A 199 10.47 8.65 -4.88
C LYS A 199 9.05 9.08 -5.27
N LEU A 200 8.24 9.49 -4.29
CA LEU A 200 6.88 10.01 -4.57
C LEU A 200 6.89 11.27 -5.46
N GLN A 201 7.82 12.20 -5.22
CA GLN A 201 7.96 13.41 -6.05
C GLN A 201 8.36 13.06 -7.49
N MET A 202 9.31 12.14 -7.67
CA MET A 202 9.73 11.68 -8.99
C MET A 202 8.59 11.00 -9.75
N ASP A 203 7.84 10.11 -9.09
CA ASP A 203 6.71 9.41 -9.69
C ASP A 203 5.61 10.40 -10.16
N ARG A 204 5.31 11.42 -9.33
CA ARG A 204 4.37 12.50 -9.72
C ARG A 204 4.87 13.30 -10.92
N ALA A 205 6.16 13.62 -10.98
CA ALA A 205 6.74 14.35 -12.09
C ALA A 205 6.65 13.55 -13.41
N VAL A 206 6.91 12.23 -13.36
CA VAL A 206 6.80 11.35 -14.54
C VAL A 206 5.36 11.26 -15.04
N ILE A 207 4.38 11.14 -14.13
CA ILE A 207 2.95 11.13 -14.49
C ILE A 207 2.54 12.44 -15.16
N ALA A 208 2.98 13.59 -14.63
CA ALA A 208 2.70 14.91 -15.20
C ALA A 208 3.25 15.05 -16.64
N VAL A 209 4.52 14.68 -16.87
CA VAL A 209 5.15 14.73 -18.19
C VAL A 209 4.41 13.84 -19.21
N ARG A 210 3.89 12.68 -18.79
CA ARG A 210 3.06 11.83 -19.65
C ARG A 210 1.75 12.54 -20.01
N GLY A 211 1.07 13.14 -19.04
CA GLY A 211 -0.16 13.92 -19.26
C GLY A 211 0.01 15.03 -20.31
N ASP A 212 1.10 15.80 -20.20
CA ASP A 212 1.38 16.92 -21.11
C ASP A 212 1.68 16.46 -22.55
N LYS A 213 2.34 15.30 -22.71
CA LYS A 213 2.58 14.69 -24.04
C LYS A 213 1.30 14.19 -24.71
N PHE A 214 0.31 13.72 -23.92
CA PHE A 214 -0.99 13.34 -24.47
C PHE A 214 -1.81 14.55 -24.91
N GLN A 215 -1.66 15.71 -24.26
CA GLN A 215 -2.34 16.94 -24.67
C GLN A 215 -1.72 17.60 -25.90
N THR A 216 -0.39 17.57 -26.02
CA THR A 216 0.32 18.19 -27.16
C THR A 216 0.18 17.40 -28.47
N ASN A 217 -0.12 16.10 -28.41
CA ASN A 217 -0.38 15.25 -29.59
C ASN A 217 -1.86 15.23 -30.04
N GLN A 218 -2.73 16.06 -29.44
CA GLN A 218 -4.13 16.24 -29.85
C GLN A 218 -4.40 17.58 -30.58
N GLY A 219 -3.35 18.34 -30.89
CA GLY A 219 -3.41 19.48 -31.81
C GLY A 219 -2.95 19.09 -33.20
#